data_AF-A0A1M2Z4U5-F1
#
_entry.id   AF-A0A1M2Z4U5-F1
#
_cell.length_a   1.000
_cell.length_b   1.000
_cell.length_c   1.000
_cell.angle_alpha   90.00
_cell.angle_beta   90.00
_cell.angle_gamma   90.00
#
_symmetry.space_group_name_H-M   'P 1'
#
loop_
_entity.id
_entity.type
_entity.pdbx_description
1 polymer ?
#
loop_
_entity_poly.entity_id
_entity_poly.type
_entity_poly.pdbx_seq_one_letter_code
_entity_poly.pdbx_strand_id
1 'polypeptide(L)'
;MGSFYRSQHEMIFVFKHGEAAHTNTFGLGEKGRFRSNLWTYPGRNTFRKNREEDLENHPTVKPTALVSDAIKDVSRRGEIILDPFAGSGTTMIAAEKTKRIARLIELKPAYCDVVCRRFTKYTGKPAILAATGQPFEQVEADRLTAVQA
;
A
#
# COMPACT_ATOMS: atom_id res chain seq x y z
N MET A 1 27.01 -3.42 16.50
CA MET A 1 26.62 -3.75 17.89
C MET A 1 25.14 -3.42 18.04
N GLY A 2 24.29 -4.41 18.30
CA GLY A 2 22.85 -4.20 18.51
C GLY A 2 22.52 -3.99 19.99
N SER A 3 21.51 -3.16 20.28
CA SER A 3 20.93 -2.97 21.61
C SER A 3 20.42 -4.30 22.19
N PHE A 4 20.49 -4.45 23.53
CA PHE A 4 19.97 -5.59 24.28
C PHE A 4 18.47 -5.83 24.01
N TYR A 5 17.69 -4.76 23.88
CA TYR A 5 16.27 -4.84 23.55
C TYR A 5 16.05 -4.84 22.04
N ARG A 6 15.13 -5.70 21.60
CA ARG A 6 14.61 -5.72 20.23
C ARG A 6 13.43 -4.75 20.13
N SER A 7 13.47 -3.85 19.15
CA SER A 7 12.31 -3.00 18.87
C SER A 7 11.12 -3.85 18.46
N GLN A 8 9.98 -3.63 19.10
CA GLN A 8 8.70 -4.30 18.83
C GLN A 8 7.66 -3.35 18.21
N HIS A 9 8.03 -2.10 18.00
CA HIS A 9 7.11 -1.06 17.57
C HIS A 9 7.72 -0.17 16.49
N GLU A 10 6.84 0.43 15.71
CA GLU A 10 7.14 1.53 14.81
C GLU A 10 6.12 2.64 15.08
N MET A 11 6.57 3.90 15.02
CA MET A 11 5.69 5.04 15.24
C MET A 11 5.05 5.48 13.93
N ILE A 12 3.78 5.86 13.99
CA ILE A 12 3.04 6.50 12.89
C ILE A 12 2.60 7.87 13.38
N PHE A 13 3.07 8.92 12.71
CA PHE A 13 2.67 10.28 13.01
C PHE A 13 1.46 10.68 12.16
N VAL A 14 0.43 11.22 12.80
CA VAL A 14 -0.82 11.62 12.16
C VAL A 14 -0.94 13.13 12.25
N PHE A 15 -1.01 13.79 11.10
CA PHE A 15 -1.14 15.23 10.99
C PHE A 15 -2.39 15.60 10.20
N LYS A 16 -2.92 16.79 10.48
CA LYS A 16 -4.00 17.39 9.73
C LYS A 16 -3.52 18.72 9.13
N HIS A 17 -3.86 18.94 7.87
CA HIS A 17 -3.68 20.21 7.21
C HIS A 17 -5.05 20.93 7.07
N GLY A 18 -5.05 22.25 7.32
CA GLY A 18 -6.23 23.12 7.23
C GLY A 18 -7.24 22.98 8.38
N GLU A 19 -8.29 23.81 8.35
CA GLU A 19 -9.19 24.04 9.50
C GLU A 19 -10.49 23.21 9.50
N ALA A 20 -10.80 22.50 8.41
CA ALA A 20 -12.04 21.70 8.32
C ALA A 20 -12.15 20.65 9.44
N ALA A 21 -13.36 20.25 9.85
CA ALA A 21 -13.52 19.20 10.87
C ALA A 21 -12.76 17.91 10.51
N HIS A 22 -12.30 17.19 11.53
CA HIS A 22 -11.64 15.89 11.34
C HIS A 22 -12.59 14.91 10.66
N THR A 23 -12.13 14.27 9.59
CA THR A 23 -12.80 13.08 9.06
C THR A 23 -12.57 11.94 10.05
N ASN A 24 -13.63 11.52 10.72
CA ASN A 24 -13.68 10.31 11.53
C ASN A 24 -14.85 9.46 11.04
N THR A 25 -14.52 8.36 10.38
CA THR A 25 -15.51 7.45 9.77
C THR A 25 -15.79 6.21 10.61
N PHE A 26 -15.08 6.00 11.73
CA PHE A 26 -15.30 4.84 12.59
C PHE A 26 -16.31 5.10 13.72
N GLY A 27 -16.58 6.37 14.06
CA GLY A 27 -17.59 6.75 15.05
C GLY A 27 -17.28 6.14 16.41
N LEU A 28 -16.35 6.75 17.15
CA LEU A 28 -15.88 6.23 18.43
C LEU A 28 -17.06 6.00 19.38
N GLY A 29 -17.35 4.74 19.72
CA GLY A 29 -18.44 4.36 20.62
C GLY A 29 -19.80 4.10 19.96
N GLU A 30 -20.04 4.53 18.71
CA GLU A 30 -21.36 4.39 18.07
C GLU A 30 -21.56 3.06 17.34
N LYS A 31 -20.49 2.49 16.77
CA LYS A 31 -20.56 1.26 15.94
C LYS A 31 -19.64 0.14 16.40
N GLY A 32 -19.26 0.13 17.68
CA GLY A 32 -18.46 -0.92 18.30
C GLY A 32 -16.99 -0.99 17.89
N ARG A 33 -16.50 -0.04 17.06
CA ARG A 33 -15.06 0.10 16.79
C ARG A 33 -14.41 1.00 17.83
N PHE A 34 -13.75 0.37 18.80
CA PHE A 34 -12.79 1.05 19.67
C PHE A 34 -11.44 1.17 18.93
N ARG A 35 -10.93 2.39 18.79
CA ARG A 35 -9.60 2.66 18.21
C ARG A 35 -8.76 3.33 19.28
N SER A 36 -7.61 2.73 19.61
CA SER A 36 -6.59 3.31 20.49
C SER A 36 -5.42 3.84 19.65
N ASN A 37 -4.46 4.50 20.30
CA ASN A 37 -3.19 4.89 19.70
C ASN A 37 -2.15 3.74 19.66
N LEU A 38 -2.50 2.55 20.15
CA LEU A 38 -1.65 1.35 20.10
C LEU A 38 -2.28 0.32 19.17
N TRP A 39 -1.67 0.17 17.99
CA TRP A 39 -2.16 -0.72 16.94
C TRP A 39 -1.29 -1.97 16.86
N THR A 40 -1.86 -3.11 17.27
CA THR A 40 -1.15 -4.39 17.24
C THR A 40 -1.46 -5.12 15.94
N TYR A 41 -0.50 -5.16 15.04
CA TYR A 41 -0.53 -5.99 13.83
C TYR A 41 0.66 -6.96 13.84
N PRO A 42 0.48 -8.21 13.37
CA PRO A 42 1.60 -9.14 13.28
C PRO A 42 2.65 -8.59 12.32
N GLY A 43 3.88 -8.40 12.81
CA GLY A 43 5.04 -8.11 11.96
C GLY A 43 5.41 -9.33 11.11
N ARG A 44 6.00 -9.14 9.92
CA ARG A 44 6.34 -10.26 9.01
C ARG A 44 7.34 -11.29 9.56
N ASN A 45 8.03 -11.02 10.68
CA ASN A 45 8.87 -11.99 11.40
C ASN A 45 8.07 -13.00 12.25
N THR A 46 6.74 -12.91 12.31
CA THR A 46 5.92 -14.01 12.84
C THR A 46 5.82 -15.11 11.78
N PHE A 47 6.37 -16.29 12.09
CA PHE A 47 6.34 -17.47 11.22
C PHE A 47 4.92 -17.72 10.67
N ARG A 48 4.72 -17.48 9.37
CA ARG A 48 3.48 -17.77 8.64
C ARG A 48 3.78 -18.59 7.39
N LYS A 49 2.80 -19.41 7.01
CA LYS A 49 2.89 -20.47 5.98
C LYS A 49 3.17 -19.95 4.55
N ASN A 50 3.04 -18.65 4.29
CA ASN A 50 3.20 -18.03 2.97
C ASN A 50 4.41 -17.06 2.89
N ARG A 51 5.49 -17.38 3.60
CA ARG A 51 6.69 -16.53 3.72
C ARG A 51 7.38 -16.25 2.37
N GLU A 52 7.36 -17.19 1.44
CA GLU A 52 8.13 -17.10 0.18
C GLU A 52 7.53 -16.13 -0.84
N GLU A 53 6.21 -16.14 -1.06
CA GLU A 53 5.52 -15.16 -1.95
C GLU A 53 5.70 -13.69 -1.47
N ASP A 54 5.76 -13.48 -0.15
CA ASP A 54 5.95 -12.16 0.46
C ASP A 54 7.42 -11.70 0.47
N LEU A 55 8.38 -12.61 0.34
CA LEU A 55 9.82 -12.33 0.37
C LEU A 55 10.38 -11.94 -1.01
N GLU A 56 9.88 -12.52 -2.10
CA GLU A 56 10.38 -12.24 -3.45
C GLU A 56 10.16 -10.79 -3.91
N ASN A 57 9.25 -10.04 -3.27
CA ASN A 57 8.76 -8.77 -3.81
C ASN A 57 9.31 -7.48 -3.14
N HIS A 58 9.63 -7.47 -1.83
CA HIS A 58 10.33 -6.32 -1.17
C HIS A 58 10.69 -6.64 0.31
N PRO A 59 11.83 -6.18 0.84
CA PRO A 59 12.25 -6.44 2.23
C PRO A 59 11.43 -5.74 3.35
N THR A 60 10.54 -4.79 3.03
CA THR A 60 9.89 -3.90 4.03
C THR A 60 8.38 -3.65 3.78
N VAL A 61 7.64 -4.67 3.34
CA VAL A 61 6.19 -4.50 3.07
C VAL A 61 5.40 -4.34 4.38
N LYS A 62 4.73 -3.20 4.55
CA LYS A 62 3.78 -2.97 5.65
C LYS A 62 2.56 -3.90 5.51
N PRO A 63 1.96 -4.40 6.61
CA PRO A 63 0.75 -5.19 6.52
C PRO A 63 -0.38 -4.41 5.82
N THR A 64 -0.92 -4.94 4.71
CA THR A 64 -2.01 -4.27 3.97
C THR A 64 -3.24 -4.01 4.83
N ALA A 65 -3.50 -4.85 5.84
CA ALA A 65 -4.59 -4.66 6.79
C ALA A 65 -4.42 -3.37 7.60
N LEU A 66 -3.22 -3.10 8.10
CA LEU A 66 -2.90 -1.87 8.84
C LEU A 66 -3.18 -0.63 7.98
N VAL A 67 -2.70 -0.64 6.74
CA VAL A 67 -2.90 0.50 5.82
C VAL A 67 -4.39 0.65 5.45
N SER A 68 -5.10 -0.46 5.23
CA SER A 68 -6.55 -0.44 4.95
C SER A 68 -7.35 0.14 6.10
N ASP A 69 -6.98 -0.19 7.33
CA ASP A 69 -7.61 0.32 8.54
C ASP A 69 -7.33 1.81 8.72
N ALA A 70 -6.10 2.27 8.50
CA ALA A 70 -5.76 3.70 8.49
C ALA A 70 -6.58 4.47 7.43
N ILE A 71 -6.62 3.99 6.19
CA ILE A 71 -7.43 4.61 5.12
C ILE A 71 -8.90 4.71 5.53
N LYS A 72 -9.47 3.65 6.10
CA LYS A 72 -10.88 3.61 6.50
C LYS A 72 -11.22 4.57 7.64
N ASP A 73 -10.26 5.01 8.43
CA ASP A 73 -10.51 5.88 9.59
C ASP A 73 -10.60 7.36 9.21
N VAL A 74 -9.88 7.78 8.17
CA VAL A 74 -9.70 9.21 7.82
C VAL A 74 -10.12 9.57 6.39
N SER A 75 -10.75 8.64 5.65
CA SER A 75 -11.26 8.89 4.30
C SER A 75 -12.60 8.22 4.05
N ARG A 76 -13.32 8.65 3.01
CA ARG A 76 -14.55 8.04 2.48
C ARG A 76 -14.27 7.27 1.19
N ARG A 77 -15.22 6.43 0.78
CA ARG A 77 -15.13 5.72 -0.51
C ARG A 77 -15.07 6.73 -1.66
N GLY A 78 -14.27 6.42 -2.68
CA GLY A 78 -14.04 7.30 -3.83
C GLY A 78 -13.06 8.45 -3.58
N GLU A 79 -12.69 8.75 -2.33
CA GLU A 79 -11.65 9.76 -2.04
C GLU A 79 -10.25 9.26 -2.45
N ILE A 80 -9.34 10.20 -2.64
CA ILE A 80 -7.97 9.96 -3.12
C ILE A 80 -7.04 9.66 -1.93
N ILE A 81 -6.22 8.62 -2.08
CA ILE A 81 -5.11 8.31 -1.18
C ILE A 81 -3.81 8.52 -1.96
N LEU A 82 -3.00 9.49 -1.53
CA LEU A 82 -1.69 9.78 -2.09
C LEU A 82 -0.61 9.04 -1.30
N ASP A 83 0.26 8.33 -2.00
CA ASP A 83 1.47 7.72 -1.44
C ASP A 83 2.70 8.12 -2.26
N PRO A 84 3.53 9.05 -1.75
CA PRO A 84 4.70 9.51 -2.48
C PRO A 84 5.89 8.53 -2.42
N PHE A 85 5.79 7.44 -1.65
CA PHE A 85 6.84 6.44 -1.45
C PHE A 85 6.26 5.04 -1.56
N ALA A 86 5.70 4.73 -2.73
CA ALA A 86 4.85 3.56 -2.91
C ALA A 86 5.53 2.22 -2.60
N GLY A 87 6.84 2.12 -2.88
CA GLY A 87 7.61 0.88 -2.79
C GLY A 87 6.89 -0.27 -3.49
N SER A 88 6.66 -1.36 -2.76
CA SER A 88 5.91 -2.54 -3.22
C SER A 88 4.40 -2.36 -3.51
N GLY A 89 3.86 -1.14 -3.43
CA GLY A 89 2.46 -0.86 -3.72
C GLY A 89 1.47 -1.33 -2.65
N THR A 90 1.85 -1.32 -1.38
CA THR A 90 0.92 -1.72 -0.29
C THR A 90 -0.30 -0.82 -0.25
N THR A 91 -0.11 0.49 -0.43
CA THR A 91 -1.19 1.49 -0.45
C THR A 91 -2.13 1.28 -1.63
N MET A 92 -1.62 0.85 -2.79
CA MET A 92 -2.45 0.51 -3.96
C MET A 92 -3.48 -0.56 -3.60
N ILE A 93 -3.02 -1.68 -3.02
CA ILE A 93 -3.90 -2.79 -2.66
C ILE A 93 -4.86 -2.41 -1.53
N ALA A 94 -4.39 -1.63 -0.55
CA ALA A 94 -5.23 -1.18 0.56
C ALA A 94 -6.34 -0.23 0.10
N ALA A 95 -6.03 0.71 -0.80
CA ALA A 95 -7.00 1.63 -1.38
C ALA A 95 -8.03 0.89 -2.23
N GLU A 96 -7.61 -0.04 -3.09
CA GLU A 96 -8.52 -0.86 -3.89
C GLU A 96 -9.47 -1.68 -3.00
N LYS A 97 -8.93 -2.39 -1.99
CA LYS A 97 -9.72 -3.13 -0.97
C LYS A 97 -10.77 -2.28 -0.29
N THR A 98 -10.44 -1.01 -0.05
CA THR A 98 -11.30 -0.08 0.67
C THR A 98 -12.17 0.75 -0.28
N LYS A 99 -12.08 0.58 -1.60
CA LYS A 99 -12.78 1.38 -2.62
C LYS A 99 -12.42 2.88 -2.54
N ARG A 100 -11.14 3.19 -2.37
CA ARG A 100 -10.55 4.53 -2.53
C ARG A 100 -9.70 4.55 -3.81
N ILE A 101 -9.39 5.73 -4.31
CA ILE A 101 -8.55 5.90 -5.50
C ILE A 101 -7.10 6.10 -5.03
N ALA A 102 -6.20 5.19 -5.38
CA ALA A 102 -4.78 5.37 -5.07
C ALA A 102 -4.09 6.25 -6.11
N ARG A 103 -3.23 7.17 -5.66
CA ARG A 103 -2.24 7.86 -6.49
C ARG A 103 -0.88 7.62 -5.87
N LEU A 104 0.01 6.97 -6.60
CA LEU A 104 1.28 6.51 -6.08
C LEU A 104 2.43 7.15 -6.88
N ILE A 105 3.51 7.47 -6.17
CA ILE A 105 4.78 7.89 -6.76
C ILE A 105 5.85 6.93 -6.28
N GLU A 106 6.68 6.48 -7.21
CA GLU A 106 7.81 5.60 -6.93
C GLU A 106 8.98 5.99 -7.82
N LEU A 107 10.17 6.05 -7.23
CA LEU A 107 11.38 6.49 -7.92
C LEU A 107 12.04 5.34 -8.68
N LYS A 108 11.98 4.12 -8.15
CA LYS A 108 12.66 2.96 -8.72
C LYS A 108 11.74 2.24 -9.71
N PRO A 109 12.10 2.20 -11.02
CA PRO A 109 11.26 1.57 -12.04
C PRO A 109 10.87 0.12 -11.72
N ALA A 110 11.80 -0.67 -11.18
CA ALA A 110 11.51 -2.06 -10.78
C ALA A 110 10.37 -2.16 -9.74
N TYR A 111 10.23 -1.18 -8.84
CA TYR A 111 9.12 -1.16 -7.90
C TYR A 111 7.81 -0.68 -8.53
N CYS A 112 7.86 0.19 -9.54
CA CYS A 112 6.68 0.49 -10.37
C CYS A 112 6.14 -0.78 -11.03
N ASP A 113 7.01 -1.64 -11.56
CA ASP A 113 6.62 -2.92 -12.17
C ASP A 113 6.00 -3.87 -11.14
N VAL A 114 6.61 -3.97 -9.95
CA VAL A 114 6.05 -4.74 -8.82
C VAL A 114 4.63 -4.25 -8.47
N VAL A 115 4.42 -2.93 -8.40
CA VAL A 115 3.10 -2.35 -8.12
C VAL A 115 2.09 -2.75 -9.21
N CYS A 116 2.47 -2.64 -10.49
CA CYS A 116 1.60 -2.99 -11.62
C CYS A 116 1.20 -4.47 -11.57
N ARG A 117 2.17 -5.38 -11.42
CA ARG A 117 1.91 -6.82 -11.33
C ARG A 117 1.04 -7.18 -10.14
N ARG A 118 1.33 -6.58 -8.98
CA ARG A 118 0.57 -6.84 -7.75
C ARG A 118 -0.87 -6.34 -7.88
N PHE A 119 -1.09 -5.19 -8.52
CA PHE A 119 -2.42 -4.68 -8.84
C PHE A 119 -3.17 -5.61 -9.80
N THR A 120 -2.55 -6.02 -10.90
CA THR A 120 -3.15 -6.95 -11.88
C THR A 120 -3.49 -8.29 -11.23
N LYS A 121 -2.56 -8.89 -10.48
CA LYS A 121 -2.79 -10.16 -9.74
C LYS A 121 -3.95 -10.03 -8.74
N TYR A 122 -4.09 -8.88 -8.08
CA TYR A 122 -5.13 -8.67 -7.07
C TYR A 122 -6.52 -8.40 -7.68
N THR A 123 -6.59 -7.67 -8.78
CA THR A 123 -7.86 -7.17 -9.35
C THR A 123 -8.34 -7.92 -10.59
N GLY A 124 -7.44 -8.62 -11.28
CA GLY A 124 -7.68 -9.16 -12.62
C GLY A 124 -7.73 -8.09 -13.72
N LYS A 125 -7.51 -6.81 -13.39
CA LYS A 125 -7.53 -5.70 -14.36
C LYS A 125 -6.10 -5.41 -14.82
N PRO A 126 -5.88 -5.17 -16.12
CA PRO A 126 -4.56 -4.78 -16.60
C PRO A 126 -4.20 -3.38 -16.10
N ALA A 127 -2.92 -3.18 -15.76
CA ALA A 127 -2.39 -1.83 -15.58
C ALA A 127 -2.18 -1.20 -16.96
N ILE A 128 -2.68 0.02 -17.16
CA ILE A 128 -2.67 0.71 -18.46
C ILE A 128 -1.72 1.90 -18.42
N LEU A 129 -0.84 2.00 -19.41
CA LEU A 129 0.00 3.19 -19.59
C LEU A 129 -0.87 4.33 -20.14
N ALA A 130 -1.15 5.33 -19.32
CA ALA A 130 -2.07 6.42 -19.67
C ALA A 130 -1.70 7.17 -20.96
N ALA A 131 -0.41 7.27 -21.30
CA ALA A 131 0.06 7.97 -22.48
C ALA A 131 -0.28 7.26 -23.81
N THR A 132 -0.33 5.91 -23.81
CA THR A 132 -0.50 5.12 -25.04
C THR A 132 -1.75 4.24 -25.02
N GLY A 133 -2.38 4.05 -23.85
CA GLY A 133 -3.48 3.12 -23.67
C GLY A 133 -3.08 1.64 -23.68
N GLN A 134 -1.80 1.32 -23.79
CA GLN A 134 -1.32 -0.07 -23.85
C GLN A 134 -1.32 -0.72 -22.46
N PRO A 135 -1.62 -2.04 -22.37
CA PRO A 135 -1.47 -2.80 -21.13
C PRO A 135 0.01 -2.98 -20.76
N PHE A 136 0.26 -3.13 -19.46
CA PHE A 136 1.59 -3.26 -18.88
C PHE A 136 2.42 -4.38 -19.55
N GLU A 137 1.81 -5.53 -19.84
CA GLU A 137 2.49 -6.67 -20.47
C GLU A 137 3.02 -6.32 -21.86
N GLN A 138 2.28 -5.53 -22.63
CA GLN A 138 2.72 -5.07 -23.95
C GLN A 138 3.85 -4.04 -23.81
N VAL A 139 3.70 -3.07 -22.91
CA VAL A 139 4.72 -2.05 -22.66
C VAL A 139 6.03 -2.68 -22.17
N GLU A 140 5.95 -3.71 -21.34
CA GLU A 140 7.09 -4.50 -20.88
C GLU A 140 7.80 -5.19 -22.06
N ALA A 141 7.05 -5.91 -22.90
CA ALA A 141 7.62 -6.60 -24.06
C ALA A 141 8.32 -5.61 -25.01
N ASP A 142 7.64 -4.51 -25.36
CA ASP A 142 8.18 -3.48 -26.26
C ASP A 142 9.50 -2.90 -25.73
N ARG A 143 9.58 -2.63 -24.42
CA ARG A 143 10.78 -2.07 -23.77
C ARG A 143 11.92 -3.08 -23.66
N LEU A 144 11.62 -4.35 -23.40
CA LEU A 144 12.66 -5.39 -23.35
C LEU A 144 13.28 -5.62 -24.73
N THR A 145 12.48 -5.62 -25.79
CA THR A 145 12.99 -5.72 -27.16
C THR A 145 13.86 -4.51 -27.53
N ALA A 146 13.45 -3.29 -27.16
CA ALA A 146 14.23 -2.08 -27.45
C ALA A 146 15.58 -2.02 -26.72
N VAL A 147 15.74 -2.70 -25.58
CA VAL A 147 17.02 -2.76 -24.84
C VAL A 147 17.98 -3.82 -25.42
N GLN A 148 17.46 -4.79 -26.17
CA GLN A 148 18.24 -5.89 -26.76
C GLN A 148 18.72 -5.60 -28.19
N ALA A 149 18.20 -4.55 -28.83
CA ALA A 149 18.57 -4.08 -30.16
C ALA A 149 19.67 -3.01 -30.08
#